data_AF-A0AAD5N7N3-F1
#
_entry.id   AF-A0AAD5N7N3-F1
#
_cell.length_a   1.000
_cell.length_b   1.000
_cell.length_c   1.000
_cell.angle_alpha   90.00
_cell.angle_beta   90.00
_cell.angle_gamma   90.00
#
_symmetry.space_group_name_H-M   'P 1'
#
loop_
_entity.id
_entity.type
_entity.pdbx_description
1 polymer ?
#
loop_
_entity_poly.entity_id
_entity_poly.type
_entity_poly.pdbx_seq_one_letter_code
_entity_poly.pdbx_strand_id
1 'polypeptide(L)'
;MVYTGNPAVSAQFTSIATSEMGARGIVQRFVMQTVFDVLERQGRSALLPDAVISSILDQLNVTVIYRPINCNMVVSPGEELMPANSPACITVGNTVTGICTVMGGAQMMCTAGIPVVTIAPVPPTALTIGGTISTTNIIMASWSRQMWQSVVNRAVQMLASGPLKSNFASATAVVSGN
;
A
#
# COMPACT_ATOMS: atom_id res chain seq x y z
N MET A 1 -1.04 -3.88 -1.47
CA MET A 1 -2.27 -3.99 -2.30
C MET A 1 -1.95 -4.50 -3.70
N VAL A 2 -2.72 -5.48 -4.19
CA VAL A 2 -2.50 -6.12 -5.50
C VAL A 2 -3.64 -5.84 -6.46
N TYR A 3 -3.41 -6.05 -7.75
CA TYR A 3 -4.44 -5.94 -8.79
C TYR A 3 -4.44 -7.14 -9.71
N THR A 4 -5.57 -7.38 -10.38
CA THR A 4 -5.73 -8.45 -11.37
C THR A 4 -6.62 -7.96 -12.51
N GLY A 5 -6.24 -8.26 -13.75
CA GLY A 5 -7.14 -8.09 -14.89
C GLY A 5 -8.07 -9.30 -15.07
N ASN A 6 -7.86 -10.37 -14.31
CA ASN A 6 -8.59 -11.62 -14.46
C ASN A 6 -9.91 -11.59 -13.65
N PRO A 7 -11.08 -11.69 -14.30
CA PRO A 7 -12.37 -11.68 -13.61
C PRO A 7 -12.54 -12.87 -12.67
N ALA A 8 -11.94 -14.04 -12.96
CA ALA A 8 -12.03 -15.20 -12.09
C ALA A 8 -11.31 -14.97 -10.75
N VAL A 9 -10.15 -14.29 -10.78
CA VAL A 9 -9.39 -13.95 -9.57
C VAL A 9 -10.10 -12.87 -8.77
N SER A 10 -10.57 -11.80 -9.42
CA SER A 10 -11.28 -10.72 -8.72
C SER A 10 -12.62 -11.18 -8.12
N ALA A 11 -13.28 -12.19 -8.70
CA ALA A 11 -14.48 -12.80 -8.14
C ALA A 11 -14.18 -13.62 -6.87
N GLN A 12 -13.03 -14.30 -6.80
CA GLN A 12 -12.62 -15.06 -5.62
C GLN A 12 -12.06 -14.18 -4.50
N PHE A 13 -11.40 -13.07 -4.85
CA PHE A 13 -10.72 -12.19 -3.90
C PHE A 13 -11.23 -10.75 -3.99
N THR A 14 -12.25 -10.44 -3.19
CA THR A 14 -12.91 -9.11 -3.15
C THR A 14 -12.00 -7.97 -2.68
N SER A 15 -10.86 -8.28 -2.07
CA SER A 15 -9.85 -7.29 -1.65
C SER A 15 -8.82 -6.92 -2.73
N ILE A 16 -8.88 -7.56 -3.91
CA ILE A 16 -7.97 -7.29 -5.04
C ILE A 16 -8.60 -6.28 -5.99
N ALA A 17 -7.82 -5.28 -6.41
CA ALA A 17 -8.29 -4.32 -7.40
C ALA A 17 -8.37 -4.95 -8.80
N THR A 18 -9.33 -4.53 -9.62
CA THR A 18 -9.51 -5.03 -11.00
C THR A 18 -8.55 -4.39 -12.02
N SER A 19 -7.74 -3.43 -11.59
CA SER A 19 -6.76 -2.75 -12.45
C SER A 19 -5.66 -2.10 -11.63
N GLU A 20 -4.53 -1.82 -12.28
CA GLU A 20 -3.41 -1.10 -11.67
C GLU A 20 -3.84 0.30 -11.21
N MET A 21 -4.55 1.03 -12.08
CA MET A 21 -5.08 2.36 -11.75
C MET A 21 -6.06 2.29 -10.57
N GLY A 22 -6.89 1.24 -10.50
CA GLY A 22 -7.79 1.02 -9.38
C GLY A 22 -7.04 0.80 -8.07
N ALA A 23 -6.00 -0.05 -8.06
CA ALA A 23 -5.17 -0.27 -6.88
C ALA A 23 -4.47 1.02 -6.43
N ARG A 24 -3.88 1.76 -7.36
CA ARG A 24 -3.23 3.04 -7.07
C ARG A 24 -4.21 4.07 -6.54
N GLY A 25 -5.38 4.20 -7.16
CA GLY A 25 -6.42 5.16 -6.74
C GLY A 25 -7.01 4.84 -5.37
N ILE A 26 -7.15 3.55 -5.01
CA ILE A 26 -7.54 3.16 -3.66
C ILE A 26 -6.47 3.58 -2.65
N VAL A 27 -5.22 3.22 -2.87
CA VAL A 27 -4.11 3.61 -1.97
C VAL A 27 -3.98 5.12 -1.86
N GLN A 28 -4.03 5.85 -2.98
CA GLN A 28 -3.92 7.30 -3.01
C GLN A 28 -5.03 7.99 -2.21
N ARG A 29 -6.29 7.61 -2.44
CA ARG A 29 -7.43 8.17 -1.70
C ARG A 29 -7.33 7.89 -0.21
N PHE A 30 -6.96 6.67 0.18
CA PHE A 30 -6.80 6.33 1.59
C PHE A 30 -5.64 7.10 2.25
N VAL A 31 -4.50 7.24 1.59
CA VAL A 31 -3.37 8.04 2.09
C VAL A 31 -3.78 9.50 2.24
N MET A 32 -4.46 10.08 1.24
CA MET A 32 -4.93 11.47 1.31
C MET A 32 -5.91 11.67 2.47
N GLN A 33 -6.95 10.86 2.57
CA GLN A 33 -7.93 10.93 3.67
C GLN A 33 -7.24 10.82 5.03
N THR A 34 -6.33 9.85 5.16
CA THR A 34 -5.63 9.63 6.42
C THR A 34 -4.72 10.80 6.78
N VAL A 35 -3.99 11.37 5.81
CA VAL A 35 -3.14 12.56 6.04
C VAL A 35 -4.01 13.75 6.45
N PHE A 36 -5.14 13.96 5.79
CA PHE A 36 -6.04 15.09 6.07
C PHE A 36 -6.65 14.97 7.47
N ASP A 37 -7.16 13.79 7.83
CA ASP A 37 -7.72 13.52 9.16
C ASP A 37 -6.68 13.77 10.27
N VAL A 38 -5.44 13.33 10.05
CA VAL A 38 -4.37 13.54 11.03
C VAL A 38 -3.99 15.01 11.12
N LEU A 39 -3.90 15.72 10.00
CA LEU A 39 -3.59 17.15 9.97
C LEU A 39 -4.68 17.98 10.65
N GLU A 40 -5.95 17.64 10.44
CA GLU A 40 -7.07 18.29 11.13
C GLU A 40 -6.97 18.11 12.65
N ARG A 41 -6.72 16.87 13.11
CA ARG A 41 -6.53 16.57 14.53
C ARG A 41 -5.32 17.31 15.13
N GLN A 42 -4.21 17.36 14.40
CA GLN A 42 -3.00 18.06 14.84
C GLN A 42 -3.24 19.57 14.89
N GLY A 43 -3.88 20.15 13.87
CA GLY A 43 -4.22 21.57 13.84
C GLY A 43 -5.11 21.98 15.01
N ARG A 44 -6.13 21.19 15.32
CA ARG A 44 -6.98 21.40 16.51
C ARG A 44 -6.18 21.30 17.82
N SER A 45 -5.28 20.32 17.92
CA SER A 45 -4.41 20.18 19.11
C SER A 45 -3.42 21.33 19.28
N ALA A 46 -3.07 22.01 18.18
CA ALA A 46 -2.26 23.22 18.16
C ALA A 46 -3.10 24.51 18.34
N LEU A 47 -4.40 24.38 18.69
CA LEU A 47 -5.34 25.49 18.88
C LEU A 47 -5.52 26.37 17.65
N LEU A 48 -5.35 25.80 16.45
CA LEU A 48 -5.66 26.50 15.20
C LEU A 48 -7.19 26.57 15.01
N PRO A 49 -7.74 27.73 14.59
CA PRO A 49 -9.15 27.83 14.22
C PRO A 49 -9.49 26.89 13.05
N ASP A 50 -10.70 26.33 13.02
CA ASP A 50 -11.13 25.41 11.94
C ASP A 50 -11.00 26.03 10.54
N ALA A 51 -11.25 27.34 10.39
CA ALA A 51 -11.09 28.05 9.13
C ALA A 51 -9.62 28.12 8.65
N VAL A 52 -8.66 28.13 9.59
CA VAL A 52 -7.23 28.07 9.28
C VAL A 52 -6.86 26.64 8.88
N ILE A 53 -7.39 25.64 9.57
CA ILE A 53 -7.19 24.23 9.26
C ILE A 53 -7.72 23.90 7.85
N SER A 54 -8.92 24.36 7.49
CA SER A 54 -9.48 24.14 6.15
C SER A 54 -8.61 24.80 5.06
N SER A 55 -8.20 26.05 5.27
CA SER A 55 -7.32 26.76 4.34
C SER A 55 -5.96 26.10 4.17
N ILE A 56 -5.45 25.49 5.24
CA ILE A 56 -4.22 24.70 5.24
C ILE A 56 -4.39 23.44 4.38
N LEU A 57 -5.49 22.71 4.55
CA LEU A 57 -5.78 21.47 3.82
C LEU A 57 -5.96 21.74 2.31
N ASP A 58 -6.59 22.86 1.95
CA ASP A 58 -6.76 23.29 0.55
C ASP A 58 -5.44 23.61 -0.15
N GLN A 59 -4.40 23.97 0.62
CA GLN A 59 -3.07 24.30 0.13
C GLN A 59 -2.10 23.10 0.13
N LEU A 60 -2.60 21.92 0.47
CA LEU A 60 -1.80 20.72 0.61
C LEU A 60 -1.84 19.89 -0.68
N ASN A 61 -0.66 19.57 -1.21
CA ASN A 61 -0.53 18.66 -2.33
C ASN A 61 0.13 17.36 -1.87
N VAL A 62 -0.56 16.23 -2.05
CA VAL A 62 -0.06 14.90 -1.70
C VAL A 62 0.16 14.11 -2.98
N THR A 63 1.42 13.85 -3.29
CA THR A 63 1.79 12.91 -4.36
C THR A 63 2.09 11.56 -3.75
N VAL A 64 1.46 10.50 -4.24
CA VAL A 64 1.69 9.12 -3.77
C VAL A 64 2.42 8.32 -4.84
N ILE A 65 3.53 7.71 -4.48
CA ILE A 65 4.33 6.82 -5.32
C ILE A 65 4.11 5.40 -4.82
N TYR A 66 3.35 4.62 -5.58
CA TYR A 66 3.03 3.24 -5.23
C TYR A 66 3.00 2.35 -6.48
N ARG A 67 3.63 1.18 -6.39
CA ARG A 67 3.68 0.17 -7.48
C ARG A 67 3.00 -1.12 -7.03
N PRO A 68 1.73 -1.35 -7.40
CA PRO A 68 1.03 -2.58 -7.03
C PRO A 68 1.56 -3.78 -7.83
N ILE A 69 1.32 -4.98 -7.30
CA ILE A 69 1.66 -6.24 -7.98
C ILE A 69 0.48 -6.72 -8.81
N ASN A 70 0.77 -7.21 -10.01
CA ASN A 70 -0.19 -7.92 -10.83
C ASN A 70 -0.29 -9.39 -10.38
N CYS A 71 -1.48 -9.79 -9.96
CA CYS A 71 -1.84 -11.15 -9.55
C CYS A 71 -2.93 -11.69 -10.47
N ASN A 72 -2.59 -12.01 -11.71
CA ASN A 72 -3.52 -12.64 -12.67
C ASN A 72 -3.84 -14.10 -12.35
N MET A 73 -3.07 -14.71 -11.45
CA MET A 73 -3.25 -16.05 -10.93
C MET A 73 -2.98 -16.02 -9.42
N VAL A 74 -3.83 -16.68 -8.64
CA VAL A 74 -3.69 -16.76 -7.18
C VAL A 74 -3.75 -18.23 -6.78
N VAL A 75 -2.92 -18.60 -5.82
CA VAL A 75 -2.84 -19.97 -5.30
C VAL A 75 -2.75 -20.01 -3.79
N SER A 76 -3.28 -21.10 -3.24
CA SER A 76 -3.06 -21.45 -1.84
C SER A 76 -1.65 -22.04 -1.66
N PRO A 77 -1.04 -21.91 -0.47
CA PRO A 77 0.25 -22.54 -0.21
C PRO A 77 0.16 -24.06 -0.40
N GLY A 78 1.06 -24.62 -1.23
CA GLY A 78 1.12 -26.07 -1.48
C GLY A 78 0.18 -26.58 -2.56
N GLU A 79 -0.50 -25.70 -3.29
CA GLU A 79 -1.32 -26.06 -4.45
C GLU A 79 -0.44 -26.27 -5.69
N GLU A 80 -0.67 -27.38 -6.39
CA GLU A 80 0.06 -27.74 -7.61
C GLU A 80 -0.48 -26.92 -8.78
N LEU A 81 0.40 -26.15 -9.45
CA LEU A 81 0.00 -25.40 -10.63
C LEU A 81 0.40 -26.12 -11.92
N MET A 82 -0.52 -26.10 -12.88
CA MET A 82 -0.09 -26.35 -14.25
C MET A 82 0.83 -25.21 -14.71
N PRO A 83 1.82 -25.48 -15.58
CA PRO A 83 2.72 -24.46 -16.10
C PRO A 83 1.91 -23.39 -16.86
N ALA A 84 1.67 -22.26 -16.19
CA ALA A 84 1.23 -21.02 -16.78
C ALA A 84 2.43 -20.10 -17.07
N ASN A 85 2.38 -19.38 -18.18
CA ASN A 85 3.42 -18.43 -18.59
C ASN A 85 3.38 -17.12 -17.77
N SER A 86 2.83 -17.12 -16.55
CA SER A 86 2.60 -15.91 -15.76
C SER A 86 2.88 -16.15 -14.28
N PRO A 87 3.48 -15.18 -13.58
CA PRO A 87 3.74 -15.31 -12.15
C PRO A 87 2.43 -15.43 -11.37
N ALA A 88 2.39 -16.37 -10.43
CA ALA A 88 1.26 -16.57 -9.53
C ALA A 88 1.51 -15.91 -8.18
N CYS A 89 0.48 -15.34 -7.58
CA CYS A 89 0.56 -14.78 -6.24
C CYS A 89 0.12 -15.83 -5.22
N ILE A 90 0.92 -16.02 -4.18
CA ILE A 90 0.58 -16.91 -3.07
C ILE A 90 -0.19 -16.09 -2.05
N THR A 91 -1.37 -16.56 -1.67
CA THR A 91 -2.20 -15.89 -0.65
C THR A 91 -2.41 -16.76 0.56
N VAL A 92 -2.31 -16.15 1.75
CA VAL A 92 -2.82 -16.73 3.00
C VAL A 92 -3.99 -15.86 3.44
N GLY A 93 -5.21 -16.42 3.35
CA GLY A 93 -6.44 -15.62 3.47
C GLY A 93 -6.54 -14.60 2.32
N ASN A 94 -6.68 -13.31 2.66
CA ASN A 94 -6.78 -12.21 1.69
C ASN A 94 -5.46 -11.46 1.47
N THR A 95 -4.34 -11.98 1.99
CA THR A 95 -3.04 -11.30 1.94
C THR A 95 -2.08 -12.08 1.05
N VAL A 96 -1.45 -11.38 0.10
CA VAL A 96 -0.37 -11.94 -0.72
C VAL A 96 0.90 -12.05 0.12
N THR A 97 1.37 -13.26 0.34
CA THR A 97 2.55 -13.57 1.18
C THR A 97 3.80 -13.89 0.36
N GLY A 98 3.65 -14.14 -0.94
CA GLY A 98 4.78 -14.43 -1.82
C GLY A 98 4.41 -14.37 -3.29
N ILE A 99 5.44 -14.34 -4.15
CA ILE A 99 5.29 -14.43 -5.60
C ILE A 99 5.98 -15.71 -6.08
N CYS A 100 5.26 -16.50 -6.87
CA CYS A 100 5.76 -17.67 -7.53
C CYS A 100 6.24 -17.28 -8.94
N THR A 101 7.55 -17.33 -9.19
CA THR A 101 8.15 -17.03 -10.50
C THR A 101 8.80 -18.28 -11.08
N VAL A 102 8.61 -18.52 -12.38
CA VAL A 102 9.23 -19.64 -13.09
C VAL A 102 10.73 -19.38 -13.26
N MET A 103 11.58 -20.28 -12.76
CA MET A 103 12.95 -20.40 -13.25
C MET A 103 13.03 -21.61 -14.18
N GLY A 104 13.29 -21.38 -15.47
CA GLY A 104 13.79 -22.43 -16.37
C GLY A 104 12.79 -23.48 -16.88
N GLY A 105 11.59 -23.09 -17.34
CA GLY A 105 10.75 -23.92 -18.23
C GLY A 105 10.15 -25.21 -17.63
N ALA A 106 10.29 -25.45 -16.32
CA ALA A 106 9.70 -26.59 -15.63
C ALA A 106 8.25 -26.32 -15.16
N GLN A 107 7.48 -27.40 -14.95
CA GLN A 107 6.13 -27.37 -14.37
C GLN A 107 6.11 -26.63 -13.03
N MET A 108 5.10 -25.77 -12.81
CA MET A 108 5.01 -24.91 -11.63
C MET A 108 4.44 -25.65 -10.41
N MET A 109 5.27 -26.07 -9.48
CA MET A 109 4.79 -26.41 -8.14
C MET A 109 5.08 -25.26 -7.19
N CYS A 110 4.09 -24.42 -6.86
CA CYS A 110 4.24 -23.35 -5.87
C CYS A 110 4.16 -23.93 -4.44
N THR A 111 5.09 -24.83 -4.13
CA THR A 111 5.17 -25.55 -2.85
C THR A 111 6.40 -25.08 -2.09
N ALA A 112 6.20 -24.59 -0.87
CA ALA A 112 7.31 -24.24 0.01
C ALA A 112 8.14 -25.52 0.30
N GLY A 113 9.43 -25.49 -0.02
CA GLY A 113 10.37 -26.60 0.26
C GLY A 113 10.70 -27.52 -0.92
N ILE A 114 10.25 -27.24 -2.15
CA ILE A 114 10.69 -27.96 -3.35
C ILE A 114 11.77 -27.15 -4.09
N PRO A 115 12.93 -27.74 -4.47
CA PRO A 115 14.09 -27.02 -5.01
C PRO A 115 13.93 -26.43 -6.42
N VAL A 116 12.78 -26.62 -7.07
CA VAL A 116 12.54 -26.22 -8.48
C VAL A 116 11.77 -24.89 -8.57
N VAL A 117 11.16 -24.44 -7.48
CA VAL A 117 10.40 -23.18 -7.43
C VAL A 117 10.89 -22.33 -6.27
N THR A 118 11.46 -21.18 -6.58
CA THR A 118 11.76 -20.17 -5.57
C THR A 118 10.50 -19.35 -5.31
N ILE A 119 9.90 -19.53 -4.14
CA ILE A 119 8.98 -18.53 -3.59
C ILE A 119 9.80 -17.26 -3.40
N ALA A 120 9.58 -16.28 -4.28
CA ALA A 120 10.23 -15.00 -4.16
C ALA A 120 9.48 -14.17 -3.10
N PRO A 121 10.22 -13.43 -2.25
CA PRO A 121 9.59 -12.47 -1.36
C PRO A 121 8.85 -11.42 -2.17
N VAL A 122 7.79 -10.86 -1.59
CA VAL A 122 7.05 -9.74 -2.18
C VAL A 122 8.02 -8.57 -2.41
N PRO A 123 8.12 -8.02 -3.65
CA PRO A 123 9.04 -6.94 -3.95
C PRO A 123 8.87 -5.74 -3.00
N PRO A 124 9.96 -5.13 -2.51
CA PRO A 124 9.88 -3.99 -1.61
C PRO A 124 9.08 -2.81 -2.17
N THR A 125 9.03 -2.66 -3.50
CA THR A 125 8.26 -1.61 -4.20
C THR A 125 6.75 -1.74 -4.02
N ALA A 126 6.25 -2.93 -3.71
CA ALA A 126 4.84 -3.19 -3.45
C ALA A 126 4.49 -3.15 -1.95
N LEU A 127 5.52 -3.21 -1.10
CA LEU A 127 5.42 -3.06 0.35
C LEU A 127 5.65 -1.61 0.81
N THR A 128 6.22 -0.77 -0.06
CA THR A 128 6.54 0.62 0.24
C THR A 128 5.55 1.55 -0.46
N ILE A 129 4.89 2.41 0.32
CA ILE A 129 4.19 3.58 -0.20
C ILE A 129 5.12 4.77 0.02
N GLY A 130 5.63 5.32 -1.07
CA GLY A 130 6.36 6.58 -1.06
C GLY A 130 5.43 7.75 -1.38
N GLY A 131 5.92 8.96 -1.23
CA GLY A 131 5.18 10.14 -1.62
C GLY A 131 5.82 11.43 -1.13
N THR A 132 5.27 12.53 -1.60
CA THR A 132 5.66 13.87 -1.18
C THR A 132 4.42 14.62 -0.73
N ILE A 133 4.51 15.20 0.46
CA ILE A 133 3.53 16.19 0.94
C ILE A 133 4.20 17.55 0.76
N SER A 134 3.61 18.42 -0.04
CA SER A 134 4.03 19.81 -0.15
C SER A 134 2.88 20.73 0.25
N THR A 135 3.24 21.89 0.80
CA THR A 135 2.29 22.91 1.21
C THR A 135 2.84 24.28 0.91
N THR A 136 1.97 25.20 0.49
CA THR A 136 2.30 26.63 0.38
C THR A 136 1.97 27.40 1.65
N ASN A 137 1.35 26.74 2.64
CA ASN A 137 0.92 27.37 3.86
C ASN A 137 2.11 27.56 4.83
N ILE A 138 2.36 28.82 5.22
CA ILE A 138 3.52 29.17 6.05
C ILE A 138 3.50 28.53 7.44
N ILE A 139 2.30 28.27 8.00
CA ILE A 139 2.16 27.68 9.33
C ILE A 139 2.68 26.24 9.30
N MET A 140 2.21 25.42 8.35
CA MET A 140 2.69 24.04 8.21
C MET A 140 4.11 23.95 7.67
N ALA A 141 4.53 24.89 6.81
CA ALA A 141 5.92 24.96 6.35
C ALA A 141 6.91 25.19 7.50
N SER A 142 6.48 25.90 8.56
CA SER A 142 7.30 26.13 9.76
C SER A 142 7.35 24.95 10.74
N TRP A 143 6.60 23.87 10.48
CA TRP A 143 6.58 22.72 11.37
C TRP A 143 7.93 21.99 11.37
N SER A 144 8.42 21.70 12.57
CA SER A 144 9.59 20.86 12.80
C SER A 144 9.42 19.46 12.21
N ARG A 145 10.55 18.81 11.89
CA ARG A 145 10.56 17.42 11.40
C ARG A 145 9.87 16.46 12.36
N GLN A 146 9.91 16.73 13.67
CA GLN A 146 9.23 15.92 14.69
C GLN A 146 7.71 16.03 14.57
N MET A 147 7.17 17.23 14.31
CA MET A 147 5.73 17.40 14.07
C MET A 147 5.29 16.67 12.81
N TRP A 148 6.04 16.80 11.71
CA TRP A 148 5.80 16.04 10.49
C TRP A 148 5.89 14.53 10.71
N GLN A 149 6.91 14.06 11.44
CA GLN A 149 7.04 12.64 11.76
C GLN A 149 5.86 12.16 12.61
N SER A 150 5.34 12.97 13.54
CA SER A 150 4.14 12.64 14.29
C SER A 150 2.90 12.53 13.39
N VAL A 151 2.79 13.35 12.35
CA VAL A 151 1.70 13.26 11.35
C VAL A 151 1.80 11.93 10.61
N VAL A 152 2.97 11.63 10.01
CA VAL A 152 3.11 10.42 9.20
C VAL A 152 3.03 9.15 10.05
N ASN A 153 3.51 9.16 11.30
CA ASN A 153 3.35 8.04 12.23
C ASN A 153 1.89 7.75 12.56
N ARG A 154 1.09 8.79 12.84
CA ARG A 154 -0.36 8.63 13.09
C ARG A 154 -1.08 8.17 11.83
N ALA A 155 -0.66 8.65 10.66
CA ALA A 155 -1.22 8.20 9.40
C ALA A 155 -0.94 6.70 9.16
N VAL A 156 0.29 6.26 9.41
CA VAL A 156 0.66 4.85 9.37
C VAL A 156 -0.13 4.00 10.37
N GLN A 157 -0.35 4.48 11.58
CA GLN A 157 -1.19 3.79 12.57
C GLN A 157 -2.64 3.64 12.07
N MET A 158 -3.22 4.70 11.50
CA MET A 158 -4.56 4.65 10.91
C MET A 158 -4.64 3.70 9.71
N LEU A 159 -3.59 3.63 8.88
CA LEU A 159 -3.51 2.66 7.78
C LEU A 159 -3.46 1.21 8.30
N ALA A 160 -2.70 0.97 9.37
CA ALA A 160 -2.55 -0.35 9.98
C ALA A 160 -3.78 -0.79 10.81
N SER A 161 -4.51 0.15 11.42
CA SER A 161 -5.71 -0.15 12.22
C SER A 161 -7.02 -0.06 11.43
N GLY A 162 -6.99 0.57 10.25
CA GLY A 162 -8.18 0.90 9.46
C GLY A 162 -8.63 -0.20 8.49
N PRO A 163 -9.46 0.16 7.50
CA PRO A 163 -10.01 -0.78 6.52
C PRO A 163 -8.95 -1.54 5.70
N LEU A 164 -7.72 -1.03 5.65
CA LEU A 164 -6.60 -1.65 4.95
C LEU A 164 -5.67 -2.43 5.88
N LYS A 165 -6.06 -2.73 7.13
CA LYS A 165 -5.25 -3.52 8.08
C LYS A 165 -4.69 -4.81 7.50
N SER A 166 -5.49 -5.55 6.71
CA SER A 166 -5.04 -6.78 6.05
C SER A 166 -3.95 -6.56 5.00
N ASN A 167 -3.79 -5.33 4.51
CA ASN A 167 -2.79 -4.90 3.55
C ASN A 167 -1.58 -4.21 4.20
N PHE A 168 -1.72 -3.68 5.43
CA PHE A 168 -0.71 -2.87 6.12
C PHE A 168 -0.53 -3.25 7.60
N ALA A 169 -0.54 -4.55 7.92
CA ALA A 169 -0.47 -5.04 9.29
C ALA A 169 0.75 -4.51 10.09
N SER A 170 1.86 -4.26 9.40
CA SER A 170 3.03 -3.55 9.92
C SER A 170 3.44 -2.48 8.92
N ALA A 171 3.47 -1.22 9.34
CA ALA A 171 3.92 -0.12 8.51
C ALA A 171 4.77 0.83 9.36
N THR A 172 5.76 1.47 8.72
CA THR A 172 6.67 2.43 9.35
C THR A 172 6.78 3.65 8.46
N ALA A 173 6.81 4.83 9.08
CA ALA A 173 6.94 6.10 8.39
C ALA A 173 8.34 6.68 8.57
N VAL A 174 8.90 7.24 7.50
CA VAL A 174 10.12 8.05 7.58
C VAL A 174 9.85 9.37 6.88
N VAL A 175 10.07 10.48 7.59
CA VAL A 175 10.09 11.81 6.99
C VAL A 175 11.51 12.16 6.58
N SER A 176 11.70 12.38 5.29
CA SER A 176 12.92 12.95 4.71
C SER A 176 12.61 14.33 4.13
N GLY A 177 13.23 15.37 4.67
CA GLY A 177 13.15 16.75 4.18
C GLY A 177 14.53 17.40 4.27
N ASN A 178 14.75 18.42 3.43
CA ASN A 178 15.87 19.35 3.58
C ASN A 178 15.60 20.33 4.73
#